data_AF-A0A2K3MPL9-F1
#
_entry.id   AF-A0A2K3MPL9-F1
#
_cell.length_a   1.000
_cell.length_b   1.000
_cell.length_c   1.000
_cell.angle_alpha   90.00
_cell.angle_beta   90.00
_cell.angle_gamma   90.00
#
_symmetry.space_group_name_H-M   'P 1'
#
loop_
_entity.id
_entity.type
_entity.pdbx_description
1 polymer ?
#
loop_
_entity_poly.entity_id
_entity_poly.type
_entity_poly.pdbx_seq_one_letter_code
_entity_poly.pdbx_strand_id
1 'polypeptide(L)'
;MIIDLVDSGIWPESRSFKDNKISKIPSKWKGHCEDSIHFNASLCNKKLIGAKFYNKGLLAKNQNITLDLNSTRDTQGHGTHTSSTTVRSRVDSASLFGYVAGTTSGIASNSHVTTYKALWKD
;
A
#
# COMPACT_ATOMS: atom_id res chain seq x y z
N MET A 1 -5.82 2.19 -15.23
CA MET A 1 -4.34 2.15 -15.05
C MET A 1 -4.04 1.46 -13.75
N ILE A 2 -2.92 0.75 -13.68
CA ILE A 2 -2.39 0.13 -12.45
C ILE A 2 -1.04 0.79 -12.19
N ILE A 3 -0.81 1.24 -10.96
CA ILE A 3 0.47 1.81 -10.54
C ILE A 3 1.08 0.87 -9.51
N ASP A 4 2.28 0.41 -9.80
CA ASP A 4 3.01 -0.51 -8.94
C ASP A 4 4.01 0.27 -8.08
N LEU A 5 3.97 0.07 -6.77
CA LEU A 5 4.87 0.77 -5.84
C LEU A 5 5.81 -0.17 -5.13
N VAL A 6 7.11 0.12 -5.26
CA VAL A 6 8.18 -0.55 -4.53
C VAL A 6 8.62 0.36 -3.39
N ASP A 7 8.27 0.00 -2.15
CA ASP A 7 8.45 0.88 -0.99
C ASP A 7 8.50 0.07 0.35
N SER A 8 8.16 0.68 1.49
CA SER A 8 8.09 0.08 2.83
C SER A 8 6.80 -0.69 3.13
N GLY A 9 5.91 -0.80 2.15
CA GLY A 9 4.62 -1.50 2.26
C GLY A 9 3.42 -0.57 2.10
N ILE A 10 2.26 -0.98 2.61
CA ILE A 10 1.06 -0.15 2.63
C ILE A 10 0.23 -0.36 3.90
N TRP A 11 -0.50 0.67 4.34
CA TRP A 11 -1.56 0.56 5.35
C TRP A 11 -2.94 0.47 4.70
N PRO A 12 -3.48 -0.74 4.42
CA PRO A 12 -4.63 -0.93 3.53
C PRO A 12 -5.93 -0.33 4.08
N GLU A 13 -6.09 -0.22 5.41
CA GLU A 13 -7.29 0.33 6.04
C GLU A 13 -7.39 1.86 5.94
N SER A 14 -6.36 2.53 5.44
CA SER A 14 -6.37 3.98 5.26
C SER A 14 -7.52 4.41 4.36
N ARG A 15 -8.19 5.52 4.71
CA ARG A 15 -9.24 6.13 3.88
C ARG A 15 -8.75 6.41 2.45
N SER A 16 -7.44 6.61 2.27
CA SER A 16 -6.80 6.81 0.98
C SER A 16 -6.96 5.64 0.00
N PHE A 17 -7.24 4.42 0.48
CA PHE A 17 -7.33 3.22 -0.34
C PHE A 17 -8.74 2.60 -0.39
N LYS A 18 -9.77 3.38 -0.07
CA LYS A 18 -11.17 2.98 -0.31
C LYS A 18 -11.47 2.89 -1.81
N ASP A 19 -12.37 2.00 -2.20
CA ASP A 19 -12.59 1.62 -3.60
C ASP A 19 -14.00 1.95 -4.14
N ASN A 20 -14.78 2.74 -3.41
CA ASN A 20 -16.18 3.09 -3.71
C ASN A 20 -16.40 3.57 -5.16
N LYS A 21 -15.47 4.36 -5.71
CA LYS A 21 -15.55 4.94 -7.06
C LYS A 21 -14.51 4.36 -8.03
N ILE A 22 -13.94 3.21 -7.69
CA ILE A 22 -12.93 2.55 -8.51
C ILE A 22 -13.59 1.51 -9.41
N SER A 23 -13.17 1.50 -10.67
CA SER A 23 -13.62 0.55 -11.69
C SER A 23 -13.29 -0.90 -11.29
N LYS A 24 -13.87 -1.86 -12.02
CA LYS A 24 -13.50 -3.28 -11.85
C LYS A 24 -12.02 -3.48 -12.18
N ILE A 25 -11.41 -4.45 -11.51
CA ILE A 25 -10.01 -4.85 -11.76
C ILE A 25 -9.90 -5.32 -13.22
N PRO A 26 -8.89 -4.88 -13.99
CA PRO A 26 -8.70 -5.33 -15.36
C PRO A 26 -8.52 -6.85 -15.44
N SER A 27 -9.27 -7.52 -16.32
CA SER A 27 -9.26 -9.00 -16.45
C SER A 27 -7.91 -9.61 -16.82
N LYS A 28 -7.04 -8.81 -17.45
CA LYS A 28 -5.66 -9.17 -17.80
C LYS A 28 -4.70 -9.13 -16.61
N TRP A 29 -5.04 -8.43 -15.53
CA TRP A 29 -4.21 -8.38 -14.33
C TRP A 29 -4.30 -9.72 -13.58
N LYS A 30 -3.14 -10.28 -13.22
CA LYS A 30 -3.00 -11.63 -12.62
C LYS A 30 -2.25 -11.63 -11.28
N GLY A 31 -1.98 -10.46 -10.72
CA GLY A 31 -1.40 -10.39 -9.38
C GLY A 31 -2.38 -10.89 -8.33
N HIS A 32 -1.93 -10.92 -7.09
CA HIS A 32 -2.78 -11.19 -5.93
C HIS A 32 -2.22 -10.48 -4.71
N CYS A 33 -2.96 -10.57 -3.60
CA CYS A 33 -2.49 -10.14 -2.30
C CYS A 33 -2.08 -11.37 -1.50
N GLU A 34 -0.83 -11.37 -1.06
CA GLU A 34 -0.26 -12.47 -0.27
C GLU A 34 -0.72 -12.34 1.20
N ASP A 35 -1.23 -13.43 1.74
CA ASP A 35 -1.49 -13.55 3.17
C ASP A 35 -0.16 -13.50 3.94
N SER A 36 -0.12 -12.69 4.99
CA SER A 36 1.03 -12.51 5.85
C SER A 36 0.64 -12.00 7.24
N ILE A 37 1.61 -11.80 8.13
CA ILE A 37 1.33 -11.44 9.52
C ILE A 37 0.58 -10.09 9.57
N HIS A 38 -0.63 -10.09 10.14
CA HIS A 38 -1.53 -8.94 10.18
C HIS A 38 -1.91 -8.34 8.82
N PHE A 39 -1.86 -9.16 7.76
CA PHE A 39 -2.34 -8.79 6.44
C PHE A 39 -3.00 -10.00 5.78
N ASN A 40 -4.32 -9.96 5.63
CA ASN A 40 -5.08 -10.98 4.91
C ASN A 40 -5.38 -10.48 3.48
N ALA A 41 -5.42 -11.38 2.49
CA ALA A 41 -5.75 -11.07 1.10
C ALA A 41 -7.09 -10.34 0.93
N SER A 42 -8.04 -10.53 1.86
CA SER A 42 -9.31 -9.80 1.92
C SER A 42 -9.18 -8.30 2.21
N LEU A 43 -8.01 -7.83 2.69
CA LEU A 43 -7.72 -6.40 2.82
C LEU A 43 -7.53 -5.71 1.46
N CYS A 44 -7.30 -6.48 0.41
CA CYS A 44 -7.31 -5.97 -0.94
C CYS A 44 -8.72 -5.81 -1.47
N ASN A 45 -8.89 -4.82 -2.33
CA ASN A 45 -10.16 -4.38 -2.85
C ASN A 45 -9.96 -3.90 -4.29
N LYS A 46 -10.93 -3.18 -4.89
CA LYS A 46 -10.71 -2.68 -6.26
C LYS A 46 -9.65 -1.56 -6.32
N LYS A 47 -9.24 -0.97 -5.20
CA LYS A 47 -8.21 0.08 -5.14
C LYS A 47 -6.82 -0.49 -4.96
N LEU A 48 -6.56 -1.14 -3.82
CA LEU A 48 -5.36 -1.95 -3.58
C LEU A 48 -5.64 -3.34 -4.12
N ILE A 49 -5.15 -3.63 -5.31
CA ILE A 49 -5.46 -4.88 -6.00
C ILE A 49 -4.42 -5.96 -5.72
N GLY A 50 -3.16 -5.58 -5.44
CA GLY A 50 -2.05 -6.51 -5.23
C GLY A 50 -1.15 -6.08 -4.06
N ALA A 51 -0.64 -7.04 -3.31
CA ALA A 51 0.25 -6.77 -2.19
C ALA A 51 1.22 -7.94 -2.01
N LYS A 52 2.51 -7.64 -2.03
CA LYS A 52 3.58 -8.62 -1.87
C LYS A 52 4.78 -7.99 -1.18
N PHE A 53 5.60 -8.80 -0.51
CA PHE A 53 6.83 -8.35 0.13
C PHE A 53 8.02 -9.23 -0.26
N TYR A 54 9.22 -8.67 -0.15
CA TYR A 54 10.47 -9.33 -0.50
C TYR A 54 11.51 -9.06 0.58
N ASN A 55 11.82 -10.07 1.37
CA ASN A 55 12.82 -10.00 2.45
C ASN A 55 13.93 -11.05 2.34
N LYS A 56 13.83 -12.01 1.40
CA LYS A 56 14.81 -13.10 1.25
C LYS A 56 16.25 -12.61 1.11
N GLY A 57 16.46 -11.52 0.36
CA GLY A 57 17.80 -10.92 0.21
C GLY A 57 18.34 -10.34 1.53
N LEU A 58 17.47 -9.74 2.35
CA LEU A 58 17.83 -9.22 3.67
C LEU A 58 18.18 -10.36 4.63
N LEU A 59 17.35 -11.40 4.68
CA LEU A 59 17.58 -12.59 5.51
C LEU A 59 18.85 -13.36 5.10
N ALA A 60 19.17 -13.38 3.80
CA ALA A 60 20.41 -13.99 3.31
C ALA A 60 21.65 -13.16 3.69
N LYS A 61 21.55 -11.83 3.67
CA LYS A 61 22.64 -10.91 4.04
C LYS A 61 22.87 -10.88 5.56
N ASN A 62 21.80 -10.92 6.35
CA ASN A 62 21.84 -10.86 7.81
C ASN A 62 20.89 -11.91 8.41
N GLN A 63 21.41 -13.09 8.71
CA GLN A 63 20.61 -14.22 9.21
C GLN A 63 20.03 -13.99 10.61
N ASN A 64 20.60 -13.07 11.39
CA ASN A 64 20.19 -12.76 12.75
C ASN A 64 19.26 -11.53 12.84
N ILE A 65 18.85 -10.97 11.69
CA ILE A 65 17.96 -9.81 11.69
C ILE A 65 16.57 -10.19 12.22
N THR A 66 16.01 -9.34 13.06
CA THR A 66 14.62 -9.44 13.50
C THR A 66 13.81 -8.44 12.70
N LEU A 67 12.90 -8.92 11.85
CA LEU A 67 12.00 -8.04 11.11
C LEU A 67 10.87 -7.58 12.03
N ASP A 68 10.62 -6.27 12.09
CA ASP A 68 9.53 -5.67 12.87
C ASP A 68 8.18 -6.35 12.59
N LEU A 69 7.87 -6.56 11.30
CA LEU A 69 6.67 -7.26 10.87
C LEU A 69 6.88 -7.88 9.49
N ASN A 70 6.94 -9.21 9.45
CA ASN A 70 7.12 -9.99 8.22
C ASN A 70 5.82 -10.05 7.39
N SER A 71 5.43 -8.90 6.84
CA SER A 71 4.23 -8.73 6.03
C SER A 71 4.34 -7.54 5.09
N THR A 72 3.37 -7.41 4.18
CA THR A 72 3.21 -6.25 3.28
C THR A 72 2.77 -4.97 3.98
N ARG A 73 2.41 -5.06 5.27
CA ARG A 73 1.97 -3.91 6.05
C ARG A 73 3.12 -2.94 6.25
N ASP A 74 2.81 -1.67 6.05
CA ASP A 74 3.72 -0.57 6.30
C ASP A 74 3.82 -0.31 7.81
N THR A 75 5.03 -0.43 8.35
CA THR A 75 5.34 -0.13 9.76
C THR A 75 6.13 1.18 9.91
N GLN A 76 6.47 1.84 8.79
CA GLN A 76 7.28 3.05 8.78
C GLN A 76 6.45 4.27 8.35
N GLY A 77 5.62 4.12 7.32
CA GLY A 77 4.71 5.14 6.81
C GLY A 77 5.06 5.66 5.42
N HIS A 78 6.32 5.54 4.98
CA HIS A 78 6.80 6.06 3.69
C HIS A 78 6.00 5.48 2.52
N GLY A 79 5.84 4.16 2.44
CA GLY A 79 5.07 3.51 1.37
C GLY A 79 3.60 3.91 1.37
N THR A 80 2.98 4.05 2.54
CA THR A 80 1.61 4.56 2.67
C THR A 80 1.50 6.02 2.23
N HIS A 81 2.46 6.86 2.60
CA HIS A 81 2.49 8.27 2.22
C HIS A 81 2.70 8.42 0.71
N THR A 82 3.75 7.82 0.15
CA THR A 82 4.08 7.81 -1.28
C THR A 82 2.91 7.29 -2.12
N SER A 83 2.32 6.16 -1.73
CA SER A 83 1.16 5.61 -2.43
C SER A 83 -0.05 6.53 -2.35
N SER A 84 -0.29 7.18 -1.21
CA SER A 84 -1.37 8.15 -1.10
C SER A 84 -1.14 9.39 -1.95
N THR A 85 0.09 9.89 -2.09
CA THR A 85 0.39 11.02 -2.98
C THR A 85 0.02 10.70 -4.43
N THR A 86 0.29 9.48 -4.88
CA THR A 86 0.05 9.09 -6.26
C THR A 86 -1.37 8.65 -6.53
N VAL A 87 -1.93 7.77 -5.69
CA VAL A 87 -3.20 7.09 -5.99
C VAL A 87 -4.31 7.36 -5.00
N ARG A 88 -4.18 8.20 -3.97
CA ARG A 88 -5.24 8.39 -2.97
C ARG A 88 -6.63 8.61 -3.58
N SER A 89 -7.58 7.78 -3.16
CA SER A 89 -9.02 8.03 -3.38
C SER A 89 -9.40 9.34 -2.71
N ARG A 90 -10.41 10.05 -3.23
CA ARG A 90 -10.86 11.31 -2.63
C ARG A 90 -11.18 11.11 -1.13
N VAL A 91 -10.47 11.84 -0.27
CA VAL A 91 -10.71 11.87 1.18
C VAL A 91 -11.06 13.29 1.57
N ASP A 92 -12.27 13.48 2.08
CA ASP A 92 -12.73 14.76 2.61
C ASP A 92 -12.24 14.96 4.06
N SER A 93 -12.06 16.23 4.43
CA SER A 93 -11.62 16.67 5.76
C SER A 93 -10.34 15.95 6.24
N ALA A 94 -9.35 15.85 5.35
CA ALA A 94 -8.01 15.44 5.74
C ALA A 94 -7.25 16.64 6.30
N SER A 95 -6.46 16.44 7.36
CA SER A 95 -5.56 17.44 7.92
C SER A 95 -4.43 16.75 8.68
N LEU A 96 -3.36 17.48 8.95
CA LEU A 96 -2.30 17.09 9.89
C LEU A 96 -2.40 18.01 11.10
N PHE A 97 -2.94 17.52 12.21
CA PHE A 97 -3.17 18.34 13.42
C PHE A 97 -3.92 19.66 13.14
N GLY A 98 -4.87 19.66 12.19
CA GLY A 98 -5.61 20.85 11.77
C GLY A 98 -4.94 21.69 10.67
N TYR A 99 -3.64 21.49 10.40
CA TYR A 99 -2.96 22.12 9.28
C TYR A 99 -3.34 21.46 7.95
N VAL A 100 -3.32 22.26 6.88
CA VAL A 100 -3.61 21.84 5.50
C VAL A 100 -4.95 21.09 5.41
N ALA A 101 -5.96 21.63 6.09
CA ALA A 101 -7.29 21.05 6.12
C ALA A 101 -7.96 21.16 4.75
N GLY A 102 -8.48 20.04 4.24
CA GLY A 102 -9.24 20.05 2.99
C GLY A 102 -9.57 18.67 2.45
N THR A 103 -10.14 18.67 1.25
CA THR A 103 -10.28 17.46 0.44
C THR A 103 -8.96 17.17 -0.26
N THR A 104 -8.51 15.92 -0.17
CA THR A 104 -7.26 15.47 -0.78
C THR A 104 -7.50 14.28 -1.71
N SER A 105 -6.73 14.20 -2.79
CA SER A 105 -6.74 13.10 -3.75
C SER A 105 -5.34 12.90 -4.31
N GLY A 106 -5.03 11.67 -4.74
CA GLY A 106 -3.79 11.40 -5.43
C GLY A 106 -3.84 11.90 -6.87
N ILE A 107 -2.66 12.09 -7.48
CA ILE A 107 -2.51 12.53 -8.88
C ILE A 107 -3.34 11.67 -9.84
N ALA A 108 -3.36 10.35 -9.60
CA ALA A 108 -4.09 9.37 -10.41
C ALA A 108 -5.14 8.62 -9.55
N SER A 109 -6.04 9.37 -8.91
CA SER A 109 -7.01 8.88 -7.92
C SER A 109 -7.89 7.70 -8.36
N ASN A 110 -8.14 7.55 -9.67
CA ASN A 110 -8.98 6.47 -10.21
C ASN A 110 -8.18 5.23 -10.63
N SER A 111 -6.86 5.22 -10.43
CA SER A 111 -6.00 4.08 -10.75
C SER A 111 -6.04 3.02 -9.66
N HIS A 112 -5.78 1.78 -10.03
CA HIS A 112 -5.48 0.72 -9.09
C HIS A 112 -4.03 0.87 -8.59
N VAL A 113 -3.73 0.32 -7.42
CA VAL A 113 -2.37 0.26 -6.89
C VAL A 113 -2.01 -1.16 -6.50
N THR A 114 -0.75 -1.52 -6.71
CA THR A 114 -0.13 -2.67 -6.06
C THR A 114 1.00 -2.20 -5.16
N THR A 115 1.26 -2.93 -4.08
CA THR A 115 2.42 -2.69 -3.21
C THR A 115 3.39 -3.87 -3.26
N TYR A 116 4.66 -3.54 -3.40
CA TYR A 116 5.79 -4.45 -3.39
C TYR A 116 6.76 -3.97 -2.30
N LYS A 117 6.59 -4.46 -1.07
CA LYS A 117 7.46 -4.08 0.04
C LYS A 117 8.85 -4.68 -0.15
N ALA A 118 9.84 -3.84 -0.42
CA ALA A 118 11.24 -4.24 -0.55
C ALA A 118 12.16 -3.45 0.38
N LEU A 119 11.66 -2.37 0.97
CA LEU A 119 12.37 -1.58 1.97
C LEU A 119 12.00 -2.08 3.37
N TRP A 120 13.03 -2.41 4.13
CA TRP A 120 12.93 -2.89 5.50
C TRP A 120 13.76 -1.99 6.39
N LYS A 121 13.36 -1.88 7.66
CA LYS A 121 14.18 -1.21 8.67
C LYS A 121 15.30 -2.17 9.07
N ASP A 122 16.53 -1.70 8.99
CA ASP A 122 17.72 -2.39 9.47
C ASP A 122 17.90 -2.20 10.99
#